data_AF-A0A3C0JNN2-F1
#
_entry.id   AF-A0A3C0JNN2-F1
#
_cell.length_a   1.000
_cell.length_b   1.000
_cell.length_c   1.000
_cell.angle_alpha   90.00
_cell.angle_beta   90.00
_cell.angle_gamma   90.00
#
_symmetry.space_group_name_H-M   'P 1'
#
loop_
_entity.id
_entity.type
_entity.pdbx_description
1 polymer ?
#
loop_
_entity_poly.entity_id
_entity_poly.type
_entity_poly.pdbx_seq_one_letter_code
_entity_poly.pdbx_strand_id
1 'polypeptide(L)'
;FSTDDELYMGLGIKDGNDVFLTGHTHDGTHPWGPDRAPMEMPGGTFPLGWTRTYGQGKVFTLLLGHDGKSFESPEFQKMVLNGINWATA
;
A
#
# COMPACT_ATOMS: atom_id res chain seq x y z
N PHE A 1 -10.78 1.25 -7.20
CA PHE A 1 -11.10 -0.01 -7.91
C PHE A 1 -11.22 -1.11 -6.87
N SER A 2 -11.83 -2.24 -7.22
CA SER A 2 -11.91 -3.41 -6.32
C SER A 2 -10.75 -4.34 -6.64
N THR A 3 -10.06 -4.82 -5.62
CA THR A 3 -8.96 -5.79 -5.76
C THR A 3 -8.91 -6.68 -4.53
N ASP A 4 -8.63 -7.95 -4.74
CA ASP A 4 -8.31 -8.90 -3.67
C ASP A 4 -6.80 -8.78 -3.43
N ASP A 5 -6.42 -7.97 -2.45
CA ASP A 5 -5.02 -7.75 -2.08
C ASP A 5 -4.91 -7.45 -0.58
N GLU A 6 -3.67 -7.38 -0.09
CA GLU A 6 -3.39 -7.21 1.32
C GLU A 6 -3.35 -5.74 1.76
N LEU A 7 -3.91 -5.47 2.94
CA LEU A 7 -3.73 -4.20 3.64
C LEU A 7 -2.48 -4.28 4.52
N TYR A 8 -1.46 -3.51 4.17
CA TYR A 8 -0.27 -3.36 4.99
C TYR A 8 -0.51 -2.37 6.13
N MET A 9 -0.32 -2.82 7.37
CA MET A 9 -0.46 -2.01 8.59
C MET A 9 0.82 -2.05 9.43
N GLY A 10 0.95 -1.12 10.38
CA GLY A 10 2.08 -1.10 11.32
C GLY A 10 3.42 -0.60 10.71
N LEU A 11 3.38 0.06 9.56
CA LEU A 11 4.57 0.63 8.93
C LEU A 11 5.09 1.83 9.72
N GLY A 12 6.42 1.90 9.88
CA GLY A 12 7.09 3.11 10.36
C GLY A 12 7.06 4.20 9.28
N ILE A 13 5.99 5.00 9.25
CA ILE A 13 5.84 6.09 8.29
C ILE A 13 6.77 7.25 8.67
N LYS A 14 7.54 7.72 7.69
CA LYS A 14 8.37 8.93 7.80
C LYS A 14 7.61 10.14 7.27
N ASP A 15 7.89 11.30 7.83
CA ASP A 15 7.37 12.57 7.31
C ASP A 15 7.85 12.86 5.88
N GLY A 16 7.12 13.77 5.22
CA GLY A 16 7.42 14.24 3.85
C GLY A 16 6.93 13.32 2.74
N ASN A 17 6.00 12.40 3.03
CA ASN A 17 5.31 11.61 2.02
C ASN A 17 4.06 12.34 1.52
N ASP A 18 3.90 12.45 0.21
CA ASP A 18 2.67 12.88 -0.43
C ASP A 18 1.81 11.64 -0.73
N VAL A 19 0.85 11.37 0.16
CA VAL A 19 0.02 10.15 0.14
C VAL A 19 -1.11 10.33 -0.88
N PHE A 20 -1.18 9.45 -1.88
CA PHE A 20 -2.21 9.47 -2.91
C PHE A 20 -3.18 8.28 -2.84
N LEU A 21 -2.86 7.24 -2.06
CA LEU A 21 -3.73 6.08 -1.85
C LEU A 21 -3.74 5.69 -0.38
N THR A 22 -4.93 5.47 0.17
CA THR A 22 -5.14 4.95 1.52
C THR A 22 -6.10 3.77 1.51
N GLY A 23 -5.97 2.88 2.49
CA GLY A 23 -6.92 1.82 2.80
C GLY A 23 -7.56 2.06 4.16
N HIS A 24 -8.83 1.70 4.30
CA HIS A 24 -9.57 1.81 5.55
C HIS A 24 -9.90 0.41 6.07
N THR A 25 -9.65 0.18 7.36
CA THR A 25 -10.08 -1.04 8.05
C THR A 25 -10.81 -0.70 9.33
N HIS A 26 -11.70 -1.60 9.74
CA HIS A 26 -12.22 -1.64 11.10
C HIS A 26 -11.23 -2.37 12.00
N ASP A 27 -11.35 -2.14 13.30
CA ASP A 27 -10.68 -2.92 14.32
C ASP A 27 -11.19 -4.36 14.35
N GLY A 28 -10.32 -5.30 14.68
CA GLY A 28 -10.70 -6.71 14.75
C GLY A 28 -9.57 -7.66 15.11
N THR A 29 -9.95 -8.85 15.57
CA THR A 29 -9.01 -9.96 15.83
C THR A 29 -8.82 -10.80 14.57
N HIS A 30 -7.57 -10.91 14.09
CA HIS A 30 -7.22 -11.69 12.92
C HIS A 30 -6.10 -12.69 13.24
N PRO A 31 -6.07 -13.88 12.60
CA PRO A 31 -4.98 -14.83 12.77
C PRO A 31 -3.69 -14.31 12.12
N TRP A 32 -2.62 -14.16 12.91
CA TRP A 32 -1.34 -13.61 12.47
C TRP A 32 -0.13 -14.46 12.88
N GLY A 33 0.96 -14.33 12.11
CA GLY A 33 2.21 -15.07 12.34
C GLY A 33 2.16 -16.53 11.90
N PRO A 34 3.25 -17.29 12.11
CA PRO A 34 3.37 -18.69 11.66
C PRO A 34 2.32 -19.60 12.31
N ASP A 35 1.96 -19.34 13.56
CA ASP A 35 1.00 -20.15 14.32
C ASP A 35 -0.46 -19.68 14.16
N ARG A 36 -0.70 -18.65 13.32
CA ARG A 36 -2.03 -18.08 13.09
C ARG A 36 -2.73 -17.69 14.41
N ALA A 37 -1.97 -17.23 15.39
CA ALA A 37 -2.49 -16.86 16.69
C ALA A 37 -3.44 -15.64 16.56
N PRO A 38 -4.53 -15.57 17.34
CA PRO A 38 -5.41 -14.42 17.35
C PRO A 38 -4.64 -13.15 17.72
N MET A 39 -4.73 -12.14 16.87
CA MET A 39 -4.08 -10.85 17.04
C MET A 39 -5.10 -9.73 16.87
N GLU A 40 -5.22 -8.88 17.90
CA GLU A 40 -5.94 -7.61 17.80
C GLU A 40 -5.22 -6.68 16.83
N MET A 41 -5.91 -6.25 15.79
CA MET A 41 -5.43 -5.31 14.80
C MET A 41 -6.25 -4.02 14.87
N PRO A 42 -5.61 -2.85 14.98
CA PRO A 42 -6.33 -1.59 15.08
C PRO A 42 -7.00 -1.23 13.75
N GLY A 43 -8.22 -0.71 13.85
CA GLY A 43 -8.88 -0.02 12.75
C GLY A 43 -8.21 1.31 12.44
N GLY A 44 -8.51 1.86 11.27
CA GLY A 44 -8.00 3.18 10.88
C GLY A 44 -7.84 3.36 9.38
N THR A 45 -7.14 4.44 9.04
CA THR A 45 -6.76 4.79 7.67
C THR A 45 -5.27 4.63 7.53
N PHE A 46 -4.84 3.78 6.61
CA PHE A 46 -3.43 3.44 6.41
C PHE A 46 -2.98 3.84 5.00
N PRO A 47 -1.81 4.46 4.84
CA PRO A 47 -1.28 4.79 3.52
C PRO A 47 -0.89 3.51 2.77
N LEU A 48 -1.33 3.41 1.52
CA LEU A 48 -1.02 2.30 0.61
C LEU A 48 -0.21 2.75 -0.60
N GLY A 49 -0.14 4.06 -0.86
CA GLY A 49 0.69 4.61 -1.91
C GLY A 49 1.02 6.07 -1.66
N TRP A 50 2.27 6.44 -1.92
CA TRP A 50 2.77 7.80 -1.73
C TRP A 50 3.94 8.10 -2.66
N THR A 51 4.22 9.39 -2.83
CA THR A 51 5.45 9.86 -3.46
C THR A 51 6.30 10.64 -2.47
N ARG A 52 7.61 10.70 -2.71
CA ARG A 52 8.55 11.58 -2.00
C ARG A 52 9.81 11.82 -2.82
N THR A 53 10.64 12.75 -2.36
CA THR A 53 12.01 12.89 -2.86
C THR A 53 13.01 12.24 -1.90
N TYR A 54 14.13 11.77 -2.46
CA TYR A 54 15.31 11.35 -1.72
C TYR A 54 16.56 11.85 -2.45
N GLY A 55 17.21 12.87 -1.89
CA GLY A 55 18.18 13.67 -2.64
C GLY A 55 17.52 14.32 -3.86
N GLN A 56 18.08 14.10 -5.05
CA GLN A 56 17.49 14.54 -6.32
C GLN A 56 16.58 13.48 -6.96
N GLY A 57 16.43 12.32 -6.34
CA GLY A 57 15.62 11.22 -6.86
C GLY A 57 14.15 11.35 -6.49
N LYS A 58 13.28 10.92 -7.41
CA LYS A 58 11.85 10.72 -7.18
C LYS A 58 11.59 9.30 -6.71
N VAL A 59 10.77 9.13 -5.66
CA VAL A 59 10.38 7.83 -5.12
C VAL A 59 8.87 7.72 -5.21
N PHE A 60 8.40 6.72 -5.96
CA PHE A 60 7.00 6.29 -6.00
C PHE A 60 6.88 4.98 -5.23
N THR A 61 5.95 4.91 -4.28
CA THR A 61 5.67 3.69 -3.52
C THR A 61 4.22 3.30 -3.72
N LEU A 62 4.01 2.01 -4.00
CA LEU A 62 2.72 1.35 -4.06
C LEU A 62 2.83 0.03 -3.31
N LEU A 63 2.02 -0.16 -2.26
CA LEU A 63 2.04 -1.36 -1.42
C LEU A 63 1.12 -2.47 -1.93
N LEU A 64 0.25 -2.15 -2.88
CA LEU A 64 -0.53 -3.17 -3.59
C LEU A 64 0.39 -4.03 -4.46
N GLY A 65 -0.01 -5.28 -4.71
CA GLY A 65 0.68 -6.26 -5.52
C GLY A 65 1.23 -7.46 -4.73
N HIS A 66 0.79 -7.69 -3.48
CA HIS A 66 1.19 -8.91 -2.77
C HIS A 66 0.45 -10.12 -3.33
N ASP A 67 -0.86 -10.01 -3.53
CA ASP A 67 -1.62 -11.02 -4.28
C ASP A 67 -1.34 -10.86 -5.78
N GLY A 68 -0.88 -11.94 -6.42
CA GLY A 68 -0.63 -12.00 -7.86
C GLY A 68 -1.86 -11.65 -8.70
N LYS A 69 -3.08 -11.86 -8.19
CA LYS A 69 -4.33 -11.47 -8.88
C LYS A 69 -4.46 -9.96 -9.03
N SER A 70 -3.84 -9.17 -8.17
CA SER A 70 -3.84 -7.71 -8.26
C SER A 70 -3.26 -7.23 -9.60
N PHE A 71 -2.31 -7.97 -10.17
CA PHE A 71 -1.72 -7.65 -11.47
C PHE A 71 -2.68 -7.83 -12.65
N GLU A 72 -3.80 -8.55 -12.48
CA GLU A 72 -4.83 -8.69 -13.50
C GLU A 72 -5.75 -7.47 -13.56
N SER A 73 -5.79 -6.63 -12.51
CA SER A 73 -6.59 -5.40 -12.49
C SER A 73 -6.03 -4.36 -13.47
N PRO A 74 -6.82 -3.89 -14.44
CA PRO A 74 -6.41 -2.80 -15.33
C PRO A 74 -6.07 -1.51 -14.57
N GLU A 75 -6.74 -1.25 -13.44
CA GLU A 75 -6.49 -0.07 -12.61
C GLU A 75 -5.18 -0.17 -11.85
N PHE A 76 -4.84 -1.36 -11.33
CA PHE A 76 -3.54 -1.61 -10.74
C PHE A 76 -2.42 -1.40 -11.79
N GLN A 77 -2.55 -2.00 -12.96
CA GLN A 77 -1.59 -1.83 -14.06
C GLN A 77 -1.43 -0.35 -14.44
N LYS A 78 -2.54 0.39 -14.53
CA LYS A 78 -2.52 1.83 -14.82
C LYS A 78 -1.78 2.62 -13.73
N MET A 79 -1.97 2.28 -12.45
CA MET A 79 -1.25 2.94 -11.36
C MET A 79 0.25 2.69 -11.43
N VAL A 80 0.68 1.46 -11.73
CA VAL A 80 2.10 1.13 -11.90
C VAL A 80 2.70 1.94 -13.05
N LEU A 81 2.04 1.96 -14.22
CA LEU A 81 2.51 2.72 -15.39
C LEU A 81 2.58 4.23 -15.12
N ASN A 82 1.59 4.79 -14.42
CA ASN A 82 1.60 6.19 -14.02
C ASN A 82 2.73 6.51 -13.04
N GLY A 83 3.01 5.61 -12.09
CA GLY A 83 4.11 5.73 -11.15
C GLY A 83 5.47 5.75 -11.84
N ILE A 84 5.67 4.86 -12.83
CA ILE A 84 6.87 4.83 -13.68
C ILE A 84 7.02 6.15 -14.42
N ASN A 85 5.98 6.59 -15.14
CA ASN A 85 6.02 7.83 -15.91
C ASN A 85 6.33 9.05 -15.02
N TRP A 86 5.72 9.14 -13.83
CA TRP A 86 5.97 10.23 -12.88
C TRP A 86 7.42 10.24 -12.38
N ALA A 87 7.96 9.06 -12.05
CA ALA A 87 9.31 8.92 -11.52
C ALA A 87 10.40 9.26 -12.55
N THR A 88 10.11 9.11 -13.85
CA THR A 88 11.06 9.38 -14.95
C THR A 88 10.85 10.71 -15.67
N ALA A 89 9.78 11.45 -15.35
CA ALA A 89 9.49 12.76 -15.95
C ALA A 89 10.43 13.87 -15.45
#